data_AF-A0A3N5QXU9-F1
#
_entry.id   AF-A0A3N5QXU9-F1
#
_cell.length_a   1.000
_cell.length_b   1.000
_cell.length_c   1.000
_cell.angle_alpha   90.00
_cell.angle_beta   90.00
_cell.angle_gamma   90.00
#
_symmetry.space_group_name_H-M   'P 1'
#
loop_
_entity.id
_entity.type
_entity.pdbx_description
1 polymer ?
#
loop_
_entity_poly.entity_id
_entity_poly.type
_entity_poly.pdbx_seq_one_letter_code
_entity_poly.pdbx_strand_id
1 'polypeptide(L)'
;MEQTTTIHFDDEPVRFTPDGKVAVLDAIRMLYCVEESQTIWERMKTEYPDILNHCEDYSFNSEGAAAVIDKEGWNKIWTILPQYLS
;
A
#
# COMPACT_ATOMS: atom_id res chain seq x y z
N MET A 1 -22.85 5.90 3.50
CA MET A 1 -21.80 5.92 2.45
C MET A 1 -20.50 6.02 3.21
N GLU A 2 -19.78 4.92 3.30
CA GLU A 2 -18.47 4.91 3.94
C GLU A 2 -17.53 5.63 2.97
N GLN A 3 -17.03 6.80 3.37
CA GLN A 3 -16.27 7.68 2.48
C GLN A 3 -14.80 7.25 2.50
N THR A 4 -14.27 6.88 1.33
CA THR A 4 -12.83 6.74 1.14
C THR A 4 -12.19 8.12 1.26
N THR A 5 -10.98 8.16 1.79
CA THR A 5 -10.24 9.42 1.99
C THR A 5 -8.96 9.38 1.18
N THR A 6 -8.72 10.40 0.35
CA THR A 6 -7.43 10.58 -0.33
C THR A 6 -6.68 11.72 0.33
N ILE A 7 -5.45 11.46 0.77
CA ILE A 7 -4.55 12.45 1.36
C ILE A 7 -3.36 12.61 0.41
N HIS A 8 -2.98 13.85 0.10
CA HIS A 8 -1.81 14.13 -0.72
C HIS A 8 -0.59 14.39 0.16
N PHE A 9 0.48 13.63 -0.08
CA PHE A 9 1.78 13.78 0.58
C PHE A 9 2.82 14.16 -0.48
N ASP A 10 3.31 15.40 -0.45
CA ASP A 10 4.27 15.91 -1.46
C ASP A 10 3.80 15.64 -2.91
N ASP A 11 2.54 15.96 -3.17
CA ASP A 11 1.81 15.72 -4.45
C ASP A 11 1.41 14.25 -4.72
N GLU A 12 1.95 13.27 -4.00
CA GLU A 12 1.57 11.85 -4.15
C GLU A 12 0.23 11.54 -3.44
N PRO A 13 -0.81 11.08 -4.18
CA PRO A 13 -2.10 10.75 -3.60
C PRO A 13 -2.05 9.39 -2.88
N VAL A 14 -2.46 9.38 -1.62
CA VAL A 14 -2.58 8.17 -0.80
C VAL A 14 -4.03 7.93 -0.42
N ARG A 15 -4.59 6.81 -0.89
CA ARG A 15 -5.98 6.43 -0.63
C ARG A 15 -6.10 5.57 0.62
N PHE A 16 -7.10 5.91 1.42
CA PHE A 16 -7.48 5.21 2.64
C PHE A 16 -8.91 4.69 2.54
N THR A 17 -9.12 3.48 3.03
CA THR A 17 -10.45 2.92 3.22
C THR A 17 -11.15 3.63 4.39
N PRO A 18 -12.48 3.53 4.48
CA PRO A 18 -13.24 4.11 5.58
C PRO A 18 -12.85 3.55 6.96
N ASP A 19 -12.36 2.31 7.03
CA ASP A 19 -11.87 1.68 8.25
C ASP A 19 -10.40 2.02 8.57
N GLY A 20 -9.75 2.84 7.73
CA GLY A 20 -8.41 3.37 7.97
C GLY A 20 -7.26 2.52 7.42
N LYS A 21 -7.54 1.51 6.60
CA LYS A 21 -6.52 0.80 5.83
C LYS A 21 -6.00 1.68 4.70
N VAL A 22 -4.77 1.45 4.27
CA VAL A 22 -4.11 2.23 3.23
C VAL A 22 -3.86 1.38 1.99
N ALA A 23 -4.01 1.95 0.80
CA ALA A 23 -3.60 1.29 -0.44
C ALA A 23 -2.07 1.08 -0.45
N VAL A 24 -1.64 -0.18 -0.57
CA VAL A 24 -0.23 -0.58 -0.43
C VAL A 24 0.65 0.14 -1.45
N LEU A 25 0.22 0.14 -2.72
CA LEU A 25 0.99 0.79 -3.79
C LEU A 25 1.07 2.29 -3.58
N ASP A 26 0.00 2.95 -3.13
CA ASP A 26 0.04 4.39 -2.87
C ASP A 26 1.01 4.72 -1.72
N ALA A 27 1.01 3.89 -0.66
CA ALA A 27 1.91 4.08 0.47
C ALA A 27 3.38 3.82 0.12
N ILE A 28 3.67 2.86 -0.75
CA ILE A 28 5.04 2.65 -1.28
C ILE A 28 5.41 3.81 -2.20
N ARG A 29 4.51 4.27 -3.08
CA ARG A 29 4.76 5.44 -3.94
C ARG A 29 5.02 6.72 -3.17
N MET A 30 4.37 6.93 -2.03
CA MET A 30 4.68 8.06 -1.16
C MET A 30 6.17 8.12 -0.75
N LEU A 31 6.85 6.97 -0.70
CA LEU A 31 8.23 6.84 -0.22
C LEU A 31 9.26 6.63 -1.34
N TYR A 32 8.80 6.28 -2.55
CA TYR A 32 9.60 5.87 -3.70
C TYR A 32 9.07 6.50 -4.99
N CYS A 33 9.62 6.14 -6.14
CA CYS A 33 9.02 6.50 -7.42
C CYS A 33 7.92 5.50 -7.86
N VAL A 34 7.00 5.99 -8.70
CA VAL A 34 5.89 5.19 -9.26
C VAL A 34 6.37 3.90 -9.94
N GLU A 35 7.46 3.96 -10.69
CA GLU A 35 8.02 2.82 -11.43
C GLU A 35 8.55 1.71 -10.50
N GLU A 36 9.14 2.10 -9.36
CA GLU A 36 9.72 1.16 -8.41
C GLU A 36 8.66 0.55 -7.50
N SER A 37 7.59 1.30 -7.20
CA SER A 37 6.56 0.87 -6.25
C SER A 37 5.92 -0.49 -6.58
N GLN A 38 5.66 -0.76 -7.85
CA GLN A 38 5.12 -2.05 -8.29
C GLN A 38 6.15 -3.16 -8.16
N THR A 39 7.39 -2.90 -8.57
CA THR A 39 8.47 -3.90 -8.52
C THR A 39 8.82 -4.28 -7.07
N ILE A 40 8.88 -3.28 -6.18
CA ILE A 40 9.07 -3.48 -4.73
C ILE A 40 7.93 -4.32 -4.17
N TRP A 41 6.68 -4.01 -4.52
CA TRP A 41 5.53 -4.77 -4.04
C TRP A 41 5.55 -6.22 -4.51
N GLU A 42 5.82 -6.50 -5.78
CA GLU A 42 5.92 -7.86 -6.30
C GLU A 42 7.04 -8.67 -5.63
N ARG A 43 8.21 -8.06 -5.41
CA ARG A 43 9.31 -8.68 -4.66
C ARG A 43 8.92 -8.97 -3.22
N MET A 44 8.32 -7.99 -2.54
CA MET A 44 7.89 -8.11 -1.16
C MET A 44 6.89 -9.25 -0.96
N LYS A 45 5.92 -9.43 -1.87
CA LYS A 45 5.00 -10.58 -1.85
C LYS A 45 5.70 -11.94 -1.97
N THR A 46 6.79 -11.98 -2.75
CA THR A 46 7.56 -13.20 -3.00
C THR A 46 8.46 -13.55 -1.83
N GLU A 47 9.13 -12.56 -1.25
CA GLU A 47 10.11 -12.74 -0.17
C GLU A 47 9.45 -12.81 1.21
N TYR A 48 8.31 -12.13 1.40
CA TYR A 48 7.60 -12.00 2.66
C TYR A 48 6.10 -12.27 2.49
N PRO A 49 5.71 -13.51 2.15
CA PRO A 49 4.31 -13.86 1.89
C PRO A 49 3.39 -13.63 3.10
N ASP A 50 3.92 -13.63 4.33
CA ASP A 50 3.15 -13.33 5.55
C ASP A 50 2.51 -11.94 5.56
N ILE A 51 3.03 -10.98 4.78
CA ILE A 51 2.44 -9.64 4.64
C ILE A 51 1.08 -9.73 3.96
N LEU A 52 0.88 -10.70 3.06
CA LEU A 52 -0.40 -10.90 2.37
C LEU A 52 -1.53 -11.27 3.33
N ASN A 53 -1.23 -11.83 4.50
CA ASN A 53 -2.23 -12.11 5.54
C ASN A 53 -2.83 -10.82 6.14
N HIS A 54 -2.17 -9.68 5.93
CA HIS A 54 -2.60 -8.34 6.36
C HIS A 54 -3.19 -7.53 5.21
N CYS A 55 -3.18 -8.09 4.00
CA CYS A 55 -3.70 -7.45 2.81
C CYS A 55 -5.12 -7.91 2.52
N GLU A 56 -5.95 -6.95 2.11
CA GLU A 56 -7.29 -7.19 1.62
C GLU A 56 -7.47 -6.50 0.27
N ASP A 57 -8.28 -7.08 -0.60
CA ASP A 57 -8.67 -6.43 -1.85
C ASP A 57 -9.82 -5.45 -1.59
N TYR A 58 -9.60 -4.17 -1.90
CA TYR A 58 -10.60 -3.12 -1.73
C TYR A 58 -10.82 -2.34 -3.03
N SER A 59 -12.07 -2.26 -3.46
CA SER A 59 -12.46 -1.49 -4.63
C SER A 59 -12.76 -0.04 -4.25
N PHE A 60 -11.79 0.84 -4.47
CA PHE A 60 -11.98 2.28 -4.22
C PHE A 60 -12.99 2.91 -5.18
N ASN A 61 -13.08 2.40 -6.41
CA ASN A 61 -13.99 2.83 -7.48
C ASN A 61 -14.32 1.63 -8.38
N SER A 62 -15.11 1.85 -9.44
CA SER A 62 -15.44 0.84 -10.46
C SER A 62 -14.25 0.38 -11.33
N GLU A 63 -13.07 0.99 -11.17
CA GLU A 63 -11.89 0.74 -12.03
C GLU A 63 -10.98 -0.39 -11.54
N GLY A 64 -11.30 -1.03 -10.42
CA GLY A 64 -10.61 -2.23 -9.96
C GLY A 64 -10.34 -2.27 -8.45
N ALA A 65 -10.04 -3.48 -7.97
CA ALA A 65 -9.61 -3.69 -6.60
C ALA A 65 -8.13 -3.32 -6.44
N ALA A 66 -7.79 -2.68 -5.33
CA ALA A 66 -6.42 -2.44 -4.92
C ALA A 66 -6.15 -3.18 -3.61
N ALA A 67 -4.93 -3.68 -3.45
CA ALA A 67 -4.49 -4.23 -2.18
C ALA A 67 -4.41 -3.10 -1.14
N VAL A 68 -5.16 -3.24 -0.06
CA VAL A 68 -5.12 -2.37 1.12
C VAL A 68 -4.53 -3.12 2.29
N ILE A 69 -3.88 -2.40 3.19
CA ILE A 69 -3.23 -2.97 4.36
C ILE A 69 -3.62 -2.19 5.62
N ASP A 70 -3.79 -2.93 6.71
CA ASP A 70 -4.05 -2.34 8.01
C ASP A 70 -2.75 -1.80 8.66
N LYS A 71 -2.90 -1.23 9.85
CA LYS A 71 -1.78 -0.64 10.59
C LYS A 71 -0.70 -1.66 10.97
N GLU A 72 -1.07 -2.89 11.34
CA GLU A 72 -0.11 -3.94 11.68
C GLU A 72 0.68 -4.36 10.45
N GLY A 73 -0.01 -4.64 9.34
CA GLY A 73 0.65 -4.95 8.08
C GLY A 73 1.56 -3.81 7.61
N TRP A 74 1.13 -2.55 7.72
CA TRP A 74 1.97 -1.40 7.38
C TRP A 74 3.25 -1.33 8.22
N ASN A 75 3.20 -1.61 9.52
CA ASN A 75 4.41 -1.65 10.36
C ASN A 75 5.40 -2.73 9.89
N LYS A 76 4.91 -3.87 9.39
CA LYS A 76 5.76 -4.92 8.81
C LYS A 76 6.39 -4.45 7.51
N ILE A 77 5.59 -3.88 6.59
CA ILE A 77 6.09 -3.28 5.36
C ILE A 77 7.17 -2.26 5.69
N TRP A 78 6.90 -1.29 6.57
CA TRP A 78 7.86 -0.25 6.97
C TRP A 78 9.19 -0.79 7.52
N THR A 79 9.17 -1.95 8.18
CA THR A 79 10.39 -2.59 8.71
C THR A 79 11.24 -3.23 7.60
N ILE A 80 10.60 -3.71 6.54
CA ILE A 80 11.24 -4.46 5.44
C ILE A 80 11.60 -3.55 4.28
N LEU A 81 10.78 -2.52 4.03
CA LEU A 81 10.88 -1.59 2.92
C LEU A 81 12.29 -1.01 2.71
N PRO A 82 13.06 -0.64 3.77
CA PRO A 82 14.42 -0.15 3.61
C PRO A 82 15.40 -1.14 2.96
N GLN A 83 15.11 -2.44 2.97
CA GLN A 83 15.94 -3.45 2.31
C GLN A 83 15.93 -3.34 0.78
N TYR A 84 14.95 -2.64 0.22
CA TYR A 84 14.83 -2.39 -1.21
C TYR A 84 15.48 -1.07 -1.66
N LEU A 85 16.12 -0.31 -0.74
CA LEU A 85 16.80 0.98 -1.04
C LEU A 85 18.24 0.83 -1.59
N SER A 86 18.64 -0.36 -2.07
CA SER A 86 20.01 -0.63 -2.52
C SER A 86 20.21 -0.49 -4.03
#